data_AF-A0A1G2ZB65-F1
#
_entry.id   AF-A0A1G2ZB65-F1
#
_cell.length_a   1.000
_cell.length_b   1.000
_cell.length_c   1.000
_cell.angle_alpha   90.00
_cell.angle_beta   90.00
_cell.angle_gamma   90.00
#
_symmetry.space_group_name_H-M   'P 1'
#
loop_
_entity.id
_entity.type
_entity.pdbx_description
1 polymer ?
#
loop_
_entity_poly.entity_id
_entity_poly.type
_entity_poly.pdbx_seq_one_letter_code
_entity_poly.pdbx_strand_id
1 'polypeptide(L)'
;MWPKISCSLLILAVCLQTPGCERKAPLGQTRYVAFSLREVAERAHAGARDDPMTTLGGITRIAGLVHDAAHDDLILVGMAARELPGISLDDLVVALRARLVHDEWPLVSIDPTEHSEESRIQKVSFDGHIGATAFGRDFLEADVLLKRYSLGCLPAAPGVPAYKTLIEDDIVNTAVRAGVGVGGIHWVSAEQGPAEIQRFEGASVQTQGAYRARFWFYSMKPYRAVARDGVFCIEELRIGVRSEVADGDGQAPRAETGMTYDDVRDRFAEMWTEHFGEMSAAHPILKRLKALYDLVAVAEAIRQTSHDVSLAPLLDSYHPEHVAIDPESPLMELYGLVDRSDGLQHLVRISGGIELHSEIRWLNDGDVSPLRRIVVDSRPSDHALAWPLPLAGWNMPNGRDLAATVMGGERDPGRRNSHRTQGAGGCSVLTQSILLNPHLNAGGASVTRFSGFPAAPSAPPPLRGVSMEAIIKEGSFIRDASGHLNSERNEIIRNRPGDSRLSWRPGGEERR
;
A
#
# COMPACT_ATOMS: atom_id res chain seq x y z
N MET A 1 59.15 -67.47 9.48
CA MET A 1 58.37 -68.72 9.32
C MET A 1 57.03 -68.46 9.99
N TRP A 2 55.92 -68.59 9.25
CA TRP A 2 54.51 -68.52 9.69
C TRP A 2 53.88 -67.11 9.96
N PRO A 3 52.52 -66.97 9.82
CA PRO A 3 51.91 -65.97 8.93
C PRO A 3 50.70 -65.16 9.54
N LYS A 4 50.07 -64.31 8.70
CA LYS A 4 48.66 -63.82 8.67
C LYS A 4 47.97 -63.32 9.97
N ILE A 5 47.30 -62.14 9.89
CA ILE A 5 45.84 -61.95 10.12
C ILE A 5 45.44 -60.51 9.73
N SER A 6 44.28 -60.40 9.07
CA SER A 6 43.61 -59.22 8.53
C SER A 6 42.81 -58.40 9.56
N CYS A 7 42.48 -57.17 9.14
CA CYS A 7 41.21 -56.44 9.34
C CYS A 7 40.58 -56.37 10.73
N SER A 8 40.57 -55.16 11.30
CA SER A 8 39.37 -54.36 11.65
C SER A 8 39.74 -53.40 12.78
N LEU A 9 39.91 -52.10 12.48
CA LEU A 9 39.86 -51.07 13.52
C LEU A 9 38.80 -50.04 13.15
N LEU A 10 37.66 -50.22 13.79
CA LEU A 10 36.60 -49.25 14.01
C LEU A 10 37.22 -47.99 14.64
N ILE A 11 37.28 -46.87 13.92
CA ILE A 11 37.49 -45.56 14.55
C ILE A 11 36.11 -45.07 14.98
N LEU A 12 35.80 -45.36 16.24
CA LEU A 12 34.67 -44.79 16.97
C LEU A 12 35.05 -43.36 17.38
N ALA A 13 34.90 -42.40 16.46
CA ALA A 13 35.00 -40.99 16.79
C ALA A 13 33.67 -40.54 17.39
N VAL A 14 33.66 -40.44 18.71
CA VAL A 14 32.62 -39.85 19.54
C VAL A 14 32.50 -38.36 19.18
N CYS A 15 31.57 -38.03 18.29
CA CYS A 15 31.08 -36.66 18.13
C CYS A 15 30.15 -36.33 19.29
N LEU A 16 30.74 -35.92 20.42
CA LEU A 16 30.04 -35.19 21.47
C LEU A 16 29.61 -33.84 20.86
N GLN A 17 28.35 -33.79 20.41
CA GLN A 17 27.66 -32.55 20.08
C GLN A 17 27.46 -31.78 21.37
N THR A 18 28.26 -30.73 21.57
CA THR A 18 27.97 -29.70 22.57
C THR A 18 26.76 -28.88 22.09
N PRO A 19 25.67 -28.78 22.88
CA PRO A 19 24.63 -27.79 22.63
C PRO A 19 25.16 -26.42 23.07
N GLY A 20 25.22 -25.44 22.16
CA GLY A 20 25.59 -24.07 22.56
C GLY A 20 26.42 -23.25 21.58
N CYS A 21 26.42 -23.57 20.29
CA CYS A 21 26.96 -22.66 19.28
C CYS A 21 25.91 -22.44 18.20
N GLU A 22 24.95 -21.55 18.48
CA GLU A 22 24.15 -20.92 17.44
C GLU A 22 25.11 -20.20 16.49
N ARG A 23 25.42 -20.83 15.36
CA ARG A 23 26.04 -20.12 14.23
C ARG A 23 25.08 -18.99 13.88
N LYS A 24 25.44 -17.75 14.24
CA LYS A 24 24.76 -16.55 13.71
C LYS A 24 24.74 -16.71 12.19
N ALA A 25 23.55 -16.91 11.63
CA ALA A 25 23.35 -16.99 10.20
C ALA A 25 24.00 -15.76 9.54
N PRO A 26 24.63 -15.91 8.38
CA PRO A 26 25.24 -14.79 7.68
C PRO A 26 24.22 -13.64 7.56
N LEU A 27 24.68 -12.43 7.88
CA LEU A 27 23.91 -11.20 7.72
C LEU A 27 23.39 -11.13 6.27
N GLY A 28 22.06 -11.08 6.10
CA GLY A 28 21.41 -11.03 4.80
C GLY A 28 20.72 -12.32 4.35
N GLN A 29 20.71 -13.39 5.14
CA GLN A 29 19.99 -14.60 4.74
C GLN A 29 18.49 -14.48 5.04
N THR A 30 17.72 -14.16 4.01
CA THR A 30 16.27 -14.26 3.99
C THR A 30 15.84 -15.68 4.39
N ARG A 31 14.98 -15.80 5.40
CA ARG A 31 14.41 -17.09 5.81
C ARG A 31 12.89 -17.05 5.68
N TYR A 32 12.31 -18.16 5.24
CA TYR A 32 10.86 -18.34 5.28
C TYR A 32 10.47 -18.97 6.61
N VAL A 33 9.36 -18.51 7.18
CA VAL A 33 8.85 -18.90 8.49
C VAL A 33 7.39 -19.27 8.33
N ALA A 34 6.99 -20.38 8.94
CA ALA A 34 5.61 -20.72 9.20
C ALA A 34 5.26 -20.36 10.64
N PHE A 35 4.03 -19.89 10.87
CA PHE A 35 3.57 -19.36 12.14
C PHE A 35 2.12 -19.80 12.43
N SER A 36 1.91 -20.59 13.47
CA SER A 36 0.61 -21.20 13.79
C SER A 36 -0.32 -20.21 14.50
N LEU A 37 -1.51 -19.95 13.95
CA LEU A 37 -2.51 -19.10 14.59
C LEU A 37 -3.23 -19.79 15.75
N ARG A 38 -3.39 -21.12 15.70
CA ARG A 38 -3.94 -21.89 16.82
C ARG A 38 -3.08 -21.76 18.08
N GLU A 39 -1.77 -21.98 17.95
CA GLU A 39 -0.85 -21.88 19.10
C GLU A 39 -0.77 -20.46 19.66
N VAL A 40 -0.87 -19.44 18.80
CA VAL A 40 -0.98 -18.05 19.24
C VAL A 40 -2.26 -17.82 20.03
N ALA A 41 -3.39 -18.32 19.55
CA ALA A 41 -4.67 -18.19 20.23
C ALA A 41 -4.65 -18.84 21.62
N GLU A 42 -4.09 -20.05 21.74
CA GLU A 42 -3.91 -20.75 23.01
C GLU A 42 -2.99 -19.98 23.98
N ARG A 43 -1.84 -19.51 23.49
CA ARG A 43 -0.88 -18.73 24.30
C ARG A 43 -1.44 -17.37 24.72
N ALA A 44 -2.15 -16.68 23.83
CA ALA A 44 -2.82 -15.42 24.12
C ALA A 44 -3.88 -15.60 25.20
N HIS A 45 -4.67 -16.67 25.12
CA HIS A 45 -5.66 -17.01 26.14
C HIS A 45 -5.01 -17.29 27.50
N ALA A 46 -3.83 -17.91 27.51
CA ALA A 46 -3.01 -18.11 28.71
C ALA A 46 -2.27 -16.83 29.19
N GLY A 47 -2.42 -15.70 28.51
CA GLY A 47 -1.77 -14.42 28.84
C GLY A 47 -0.28 -14.34 28.48
N ALA A 48 0.25 -15.27 27.68
CA ALA A 48 1.63 -15.23 27.23
C ALA A 48 1.85 -14.11 26.18
N ARG A 49 3.03 -13.49 26.23
CA ARG A 49 3.50 -12.45 25.29
C ARG A 49 5.00 -12.56 25.06
N ASP A 50 5.47 -13.70 24.57
CA ASP A 50 6.88 -13.90 24.23
C ASP A 50 7.24 -13.34 22.85
N ASP A 51 8.51 -13.01 22.64
CA ASP A 51 9.00 -12.34 21.42
C ASP A 51 8.64 -13.07 20.11
N PRO A 52 8.74 -14.41 19.99
CA PRO A 52 8.31 -15.09 18.78
C PRO A 52 6.82 -14.93 18.50
N MET A 53 5.99 -14.80 19.53
CA MET A 53 4.55 -14.58 19.37
C MET A 53 4.26 -13.14 18.93
N THR A 54 4.83 -12.16 19.62
CA THR A 54 4.56 -10.74 19.35
C THR A 54 5.13 -10.28 18.01
N THR A 55 6.19 -10.93 17.50
CA THR A 55 6.84 -10.62 16.22
C THR A 55 6.47 -11.56 15.07
N LEU A 56 5.44 -12.40 15.24
CA LEU A 56 5.00 -13.38 14.22
C LEU A 56 6.15 -14.29 13.74
N GLY A 57 7.00 -14.77 14.66
CA GLY A 57 8.20 -15.56 14.35
C GLY A 57 9.31 -14.77 13.64
N GLY A 58 9.25 -13.44 13.73
CA GLY A 58 10.10 -12.51 12.98
C GLY A 58 9.71 -12.37 11.51
N ILE A 59 8.51 -12.81 11.11
CA ILE A 59 7.99 -12.52 9.77
C ILE A 59 7.93 -10.99 9.62
N THR A 60 8.36 -10.51 8.46
CA THR A 60 8.36 -9.10 8.06
C THR A 60 7.48 -8.87 6.83
N ARG A 61 7.20 -9.93 6.06
CA ARG A 61 6.33 -9.92 4.89
C ARG A 61 5.53 -11.20 4.80
N ILE A 62 4.23 -11.05 4.60
CA ILE A 62 3.34 -12.19 4.45
C ILE A 62 3.37 -12.68 3.01
N ALA A 63 3.51 -13.98 2.85
CA ALA A 63 3.40 -14.65 1.57
C ALA A 63 2.04 -15.30 1.39
N GLY A 64 1.40 -15.75 2.48
CA GLY A 64 0.11 -16.42 2.41
C GLY A 64 -0.26 -17.14 3.69
N LEU A 65 -1.20 -18.08 3.55
CA LEU A 65 -1.77 -18.89 4.61
C LEU A 65 -1.88 -20.35 4.16
N VAL A 66 -1.72 -21.29 5.08
CA VAL A 66 -1.98 -22.72 4.88
C VAL A 66 -2.95 -23.20 5.94
N HIS A 67 -4.01 -23.89 5.53
CA HIS A 67 -4.94 -24.60 6.40
C HIS A 67 -4.44 -26.04 6.61
N ASP A 68 -4.10 -26.34 7.85
CA ASP A 68 -3.77 -27.66 8.34
C ASP A 68 -5.00 -28.31 8.99
N ALA A 69 -5.84 -28.91 8.14
CA ALA A 69 -7.08 -29.55 8.55
C ALA A 69 -6.90 -30.71 9.57
N ALA A 70 -5.71 -31.32 9.64
CA ALA A 70 -5.47 -32.42 10.59
C ALA A 70 -5.38 -31.89 12.04
N HIS A 71 -4.94 -30.65 12.19
CA HIS A 71 -4.71 -29.98 13.47
C HIS A 71 -5.69 -28.81 13.69
N ASP A 72 -6.64 -28.59 12.78
CA ASP A 72 -7.56 -27.45 12.80
C ASP A 72 -6.82 -26.11 12.99
N ASP A 73 -5.80 -25.89 12.16
CA ASP A 73 -4.88 -24.76 12.32
C ASP A 73 -4.74 -23.96 11.02
N LEU A 74 -4.66 -22.65 11.18
CA LEU A 74 -4.32 -21.71 10.12
C LEU A 74 -2.88 -21.26 10.35
N ILE A 75 -2.01 -21.58 9.40
CA ILE A 75 -0.57 -21.32 9.49
C ILE A 75 -0.21 -20.18 8.53
N LEU A 76 0.18 -19.04 9.08
CA LEU A 76 0.76 -17.95 8.30
C LEU A 76 2.11 -18.37 7.75
N VAL A 77 2.35 -18.05 6.48
CA VAL A 77 3.63 -18.26 5.82
C VAL A 77 4.18 -16.91 5.39
N GLY A 78 5.41 -16.63 5.76
CA GLY A 78 6.03 -15.36 5.44
C GLY A 78 7.54 -15.38 5.45
N MET A 79 8.10 -14.24 5.08
CA MET A 79 9.53 -14.00 4.98
C MET A 79 10.00 -13.18 6.18
N ALA A 80 11.05 -13.62 6.84
CA ALA A 80 11.77 -12.87 7.85
C ALA A 80 13.04 -12.26 7.23
N ALA A 81 13.03 -10.95 7.07
CA ALA A 81 14.10 -10.16 6.45
C ALA A 81 14.43 -8.97 7.36
N ARG A 82 15.70 -8.82 7.74
CA ARG A 82 16.12 -7.85 8.76
C ARG A 82 16.07 -6.40 8.29
N GLU A 83 16.11 -6.21 6.98
CA GLU A 83 16.09 -4.92 6.29
C GLU A 83 14.68 -4.36 6.09
N LEU A 84 13.65 -5.15 6.40
CA LEU A 84 12.25 -4.75 6.28
C LEU A 84 11.66 -4.42 7.65
N PRO A 85 10.71 -3.49 7.72
CA PRO A 85 9.96 -3.23 8.94
C PRO A 85 9.30 -4.52 9.46
N GLY A 86 9.35 -4.72 10.77
CA GLY A 86 8.66 -5.82 11.42
C GLY A 86 7.14 -5.72 11.28
N ILE A 87 6.46 -6.85 11.33
CA ILE A 87 5.02 -6.93 11.59
C ILE A 87 4.81 -7.59 12.95
N SER A 88 3.78 -7.12 13.65
CA SER A 88 3.46 -7.58 14.99
C SER A 88 2.18 -8.40 15.03
N LEU A 89 1.98 -9.13 16.11
CA LEU A 89 0.71 -9.78 16.39
C LEU A 89 -0.44 -8.76 16.52
N ASP A 90 -0.17 -7.59 17.07
CA ASP A 90 -1.14 -6.49 17.15
C ASP A 90 -1.66 -6.12 15.76
N ASP A 91 -0.75 -5.98 14.78
CA ASP A 91 -1.13 -5.64 13.41
C ASP A 91 -2.03 -6.71 12.78
N LEU A 92 -1.69 -7.99 12.99
CA LEU A 92 -2.47 -9.11 12.49
C LEU A 92 -3.86 -9.13 13.12
N VAL A 93 -3.96 -8.98 14.45
CA VAL A 93 -5.25 -8.99 15.16
C VAL A 93 -6.12 -7.81 14.73
N VAL A 94 -5.54 -6.63 14.53
CA VAL A 94 -6.26 -5.46 14.01
C VAL A 94 -6.80 -5.74 12.60
N ALA A 95 -5.98 -6.26 11.69
CA ALA A 95 -6.43 -6.61 10.34
C ALA A 95 -7.52 -7.68 10.33
N LEU A 96 -7.37 -8.72 11.16
CA LEU A 96 -8.36 -9.78 11.31
C LEU A 96 -9.69 -9.25 11.86
N ARG A 97 -9.66 -8.41 12.90
CA ARG A 97 -10.89 -7.81 13.46
C ARG A 97 -11.60 -6.91 12.45
N ALA A 98 -10.85 -6.05 11.76
CA ALA A 98 -11.41 -5.19 10.72
C ALA A 98 -12.22 -6.01 9.71
N ARG A 99 -11.65 -7.09 9.17
CA ARG A 99 -12.31 -7.90 8.14
C ARG A 99 -13.32 -8.93 8.66
N LEU A 100 -13.02 -9.62 9.77
CA LEU A 100 -13.83 -10.75 10.25
C LEU A 100 -14.93 -10.34 11.25
N VAL A 101 -14.67 -9.32 12.07
CA VAL A 101 -15.60 -8.89 13.13
C VAL A 101 -16.44 -7.71 12.66
N HIS A 102 -15.79 -6.71 12.06
CA HIS A 102 -16.44 -5.47 11.65
C HIS A 102 -16.91 -5.47 10.19
N ASP A 103 -16.37 -6.38 9.37
CA ASP A 103 -16.53 -6.40 7.90
C ASP A 103 -16.22 -5.05 7.24
N GLU A 104 -15.31 -4.29 7.83
CA GLU A 104 -14.85 -2.98 7.36
C GLU A 104 -13.43 -3.06 6.81
N TRP A 105 -13.09 -2.19 5.87
CA TRP A 105 -11.72 -2.06 5.38
C TRP A 105 -10.96 -1.06 6.27
N PRO A 106 -9.73 -1.38 6.68
CA PRO A 106 -8.87 -0.40 7.34
C PRO A 106 -8.70 0.85 6.48
N LEU A 107 -8.99 2.00 7.09
CA LEU A 107 -8.89 3.30 6.45
C LEU A 107 -8.54 4.38 7.47
N VAL A 108 -7.76 5.35 7.02
CA VAL A 108 -7.54 6.63 7.70
C VAL A 108 -7.95 7.75 6.77
N SER A 109 -8.52 8.82 7.30
CA SER A 109 -8.74 10.07 6.58
C SER A 109 -8.31 11.27 7.42
N ILE A 110 -7.77 12.30 6.79
CA ILE A 110 -7.50 13.63 7.33
C ILE A 110 -8.36 14.59 6.54
N ASP A 111 -9.45 15.07 7.11
CA ASP A 111 -10.42 15.91 6.40
C ASP A 111 -10.47 17.34 6.95
N PRO A 112 -10.57 18.35 6.07
CA PRO A 112 -10.97 19.67 6.51
C PRO A 112 -12.39 19.64 7.08
N THR A 113 -12.56 20.34 8.19
CA THR A 113 -13.84 20.65 8.84
C THR A 113 -14.29 22.05 8.45
N GLU A 114 -15.54 22.41 8.79
CA GLU A 114 -16.05 23.77 8.59
C GLU A 114 -15.22 24.85 9.31
N HIS A 115 -14.47 24.48 10.34
CA HIS A 115 -13.62 25.38 11.11
C HIS A 115 -12.13 25.31 10.74
N SER A 116 -11.73 24.44 9.80
CA SER A 116 -10.32 24.18 9.53
C SER A 116 -9.53 25.41 9.08
N GLU A 117 -10.17 26.33 8.38
CA GLU A 117 -9.51 27.57 7.96
C GLU A 117 -9.18 28.51 9.13
N GLU A 118 -10.07 28.53 10.13
CA GLU A 118 -9.92 29.36 11.33
C GLU A 118 -8.97 28.70 12.33
N SER A 119 -9.18 27.41 12.61
CA SER A 119 -8.41 26.65 13.60
C SER A 119 -7.04 26.23 13.11
N ARG A 120 -6.86 26.13 11.78
CA ARG A 120 -5.70 25.46 11.14
C ARG A 120 -5.54 24.01 11.59
N ILE A 121 -6.66 23.37 11.92
CA ILE A 121 -6.73 21.97 12.36
C ILE A 121 -7.69 21.21 11.44
N GLN A 122 -7.31 19.98 11.10
CA GLN A 122 -8.10 19.03 10.34
C GLN A 122 -8.45 17.84 11.22
N LYS A 123 -9.60 17.23 10.96
CA LYS A 123 -10.05 16.06 11.70
C LYS A 123 -9.41 14.82 11.12
N VAL A 124 -8.85 13.98 11.99
CA VAL A 124 -8.43 12.63 11.65
C VAL A 124 -9.56 11.65 11.98
N SER A 125 -9.94 10.80 11.02
CA SER A 125 -10.88 9.70 11.21
C SER A 125 -10.28 8.36 10.82
N PHE A 126 -10.73 7.31 11.48
CA PHE A 126 -10.30 5.94 11.26
C PHE A 126 -11.52 5.04 11.09
N ASP A 127 -11.53 4.22 10.05
CA ASP A 127 -12.51 3.15 9.84
C ASP A 127 -11.83 1.77 9.93
N GLY A 128 -12.62 0.70 10.07
CA GLY A 128 -12.07 -0.64 10.29
C GLY A 128 -11.49 -0.81 11.69
N HIS A 129 -11.89 0.05 12.64
CA HIS A 129 -11.48 0.00 14.04
C HIS A 129 -9.95 0.02 14.25
N ILE A 130 -9.20 0.67 13.35
CA ILE A 130 -7.74 0.79 13.46
C ILE A 130 -7.30 1.99 14.32
N GLY A 131 -8.25 2.83 14.75
CA GLY A 131 -7.98 3.97 15.62
C GLY A 131 -7.32 3.54 16.93
N ALA A 132 -6.38 4.36 17.42
CA ALA A 132 -5.59 4.11 18.62
C ALA A 132 -4.75 2.82 18.60
N THR A 133 -4.31 2.38 17.42
CA THR A 133 -3.39 1.23 17.25
C THR A 133 -2.14 1.65 16.49
N ALA A 134 -1.07 0.85 16.58
CA ALA A 134 0.12 1.04 15.74
C ALA A 134 -0.23 0.96 14.24
N PHE A 135 -1.17 0.08 13.88
CA PHE A 135 -1.69 -0.07 12.51
C PHE A 135 -2.29 1.24 12.00
N GLY A 136 -3.18 1.87 12.77
CA GLY A 136 -3.80 3.15 12.43
C GLY A 136 -2.80 4.30 12.38
N ARG A 137 -1.85 4.36 13.32
CA ARG A 137 -0.78 5.35 13.31
C ARG A 137 0.08 5.24 12.06
N ASP A 138 0.46 4.02 11.67
CA ASP A 138 1.30 3.80 10.50
C ASP A 138 0.55 4.14 9.19
N PHE A 139 -0.77 3.91 9.13
CA PHE A 139 -1.64 4.41 8.06
C PHE A 139 -1.63 5.93 8.00
N LEU A 140 -1.83 6.60 9.15
CA LEU A 140 -1.80 8.07 9.25
C LEU A 140 -0.43 8.64 8.84
N GLU A 141 0.67 8.00 9.23
CA GLU A 141 2.01 8.47 8.88
C GLU A 141 2.27 8.37 7.36
N ALA A 142 1.83 7.28 6.71
CA ALA A 142 1.93 7.15 5.26
C ALA A 142 1.10 8.21 4.53
N ASP A 143 -0.09 8.48 5.05
CA ASP A 143 -1.03 9.49 4.58
C ASP A 143 -0.43 10.91 4.67
N VAL A 144 0.08 11.30 5.84
CA VAL A 144 0.80 12.55 6.07
C VAL A 144 2.04 12.66 5.16
N LEU A 145 2.74 11.56 4.91
CA LEU A 145 3.89 11.55 4.01
C LEU A 145 3.51 11.94 2.59
N LEU A 146 2.48 11.31 2.02
CA LEU A 146 2.00 11.60 0.67
C LEU A 146 1.58 13.07 0.55
N LYS A 147 1.01 13.63 1.63
CA LYS A 147 0.61 15.04 1.72
C LYS A 147 1.78 15.99 1.69
N ARG A 148 2.75 15.77 2.57
CA ARG A 148 3.94 16.60 2.63
C ARG A 148 4.72 16.52 1.33
N TYR A 149 4.72 15.36 0.68
CA TYR A 149 5.33 15.18 -0.63
C TYR A 149 4.60 15.98 -1.71
N SER A 150 3.27 15.85 -1.81
CA SER A 150 2.48 16.53 -2.84
C SER A 150 2.59 18.06 -2.73
N LEU A 151 2.71 18.59 -1.52
CA LEU A 151 2.94 20.01 -1.22
C LEU A 151 4.39 20.45 -1.44
N GLY A 152 5.34 19.56 -1.73
CA GLY A 152 6.76 19.92 -1.86
C GLY A 152 7.42 20.28 -0.53
N CYS A 153 6.85 19.85 0.59
CA CYS A 153 7.43 19.98 1.94
C CYS A 153 8.46 18.88 2.25
N LEU A 154 8.71 17.98 1.30
CA LEU A 154 9.74 16.94 1.33
C LEU A 154 10.61 17.05 0.07
N PRO A 155 11.89 16.64 0.12
CA PRO A 155 12.72 16.54 -1.06
C PRO A 155 12.08 15.62 -2.12
N ALA A 156 12.08 16.06 -3.37
CA ALA A 156 11.60 15.24 -4.48
C ALA A 156 12.53 14.04 -4.69
N ALA A 157 11.94 12.87 -4.90
CA ALA A 157 12.64 11.70 -5.39
C ALA A 157 12.94 11.85 -6.90
N PRO A 158 14.02 11.22 -7.40
CA PRO A 158 14.32 11.22 -8.83
C PRO A 158 13.14 10.74 -9.66
N GLY A 159 12.70 11.55 -10.63
CA GLY A 159 11.59 11.20 -11.54
C GLY A 159 10.19 11.44 -10.99
N VAL A 160 10.03 11.82 -9.72
CA VAL A 160 8.73 12.09 -9.10
C VAL A 160 8.69 13.52 -8.57
N PRO A 161 8.38 14.54 -9.37
CA PRO A 161 8.21 15.90 -8.85
C PRO A 161 7.03 15.95 -7.86
N ALA A 162 7.06 16.93 -6.95
CA ALA A 162 5.90 17.23 -6.11
C ALA A 162 4.72 17.66 -6.99
N TYR A 163 3.49 17.39 -6.54
CA TYR A 163 2.29 17.85 -7.24
C TYR A 163 2.27 19.38 -7.39
N LYS A 164 2.74 20.10 -6.36
CA LYS A 164 3.03 21.55 -6.41
C LYS A 164 3.86 21.95 -7.63
N THR A 165 4.95 21.25 -7.93
CA THR A 165 5.81 21.55 -9.08
C THR A 165 5.10 21.34 -10.41
N LEU A 166 4.26 20.31 -10.49
CA LEU A 166 3.47 20.09 -11.70
C LEU A 166 2.40 21.18 -11.91
N ILE A 167 1.83 21.71 -10.82
CA ILE A 167 0.93 22.87 -10.88
C ILE A 167 1.70 24.12 -11.34
N GLU A 168 2.90 24.38 -10.81
CA GLU A 168 3.74 25.50 -11.25
C GLU A 168 4.00 25.43 -12.76
N ASP A 169 4.41 24.27 -13.25
CA ASP A 169 4.66 24.03 -14.67
C ASP A 169 3.39 24.29 -15.50
N ASP A 170 2.22 23.81 -15.07
CA ASP A 170 0.98 24.01 -15.80
C ASP A 170 0.53 25.48 -15.81
N ILE A 171 0.69 26.20 -14.70
CA ILE A 171 0.42 27.65 -14.62
C ILE A 171 1.31 28.41 -15.60
N VAL A 172 2.62 28.15 -15.58
CA VAL A 172 3.58 28.81 -16.48
C VAL A 172 3.25 28.51 -17.93
N ASN A 173 3.03 27.24 -18.27
CA ASN A 173 2.70 26.82 -19.63
C ASN A 173 1.39 27.43 -20.12
N THR A 174 0.38 27.52 -19.26
CA THR A 174 -0.90 28.15 -19.58
C THR A 174 -0.75 29.65 -19.84
N ALA A 175 0.02 30.36 -19.00
CA ALA A 175 0.32 31.77 -19.22
C ALA A 175 1.07 32.00 -20.55
N VAL A 176 2.10 31.20 -20.83
CA VAL A 176 2.89 31.30 -22.06
C VAL A 176 2.04 31.04 -23.31
N ARG A 177 1.14 30.03 -23.28
CA ARG A 177 0.19 29.77 -24.38
C ARG A 177 -0.75 30.95 -24.63
N ALA A 178 -1.09 31.70 -23.58
CA ALA A 178 -1.89 32.92 -23.67
C ALA A 178 -1.07 34.15 -24.11
N GLY A 179 0.22 34.00 -24.42
CA GLY A 179 1.11 35.11 -24.78
C GLY A 179 1.56 35.96 -23.58
N VAL A 180 1.44 35.43 -22.37
CA VAL A 180 1.79 36.13 -21.11
C VAL A 180 3.05 35.50 -20.52
N GLY A 181 4.07 36.31 -20.26
CA GLY A 181 5.27 35.87 -19.55
C GLY A 181 5.03 35.76 -18.05
N VAL A 182 5.66 34.78 -17.41
CA VAL A 182 5.70 34.66 -15.94
C VAL A 182 7.08 35.12 -15.46
N GLY A 183 7.10 36.17 -14.64
CA GLY A 183 8.33 36.73 -14.05
C GLY A 183 8.88 35.88 -12.90
N GLY A 184 7.99 35.17 -12.20
CA GLY A 184 8.36 34.24 -11.12
C GLY A 184 7.14 33.74 -10.36
N ILE A 185 7.34 32.66 -9.59
CA ILE A 185 6.37 32.17 -8.61
C ILE A 185 7.03 32.24 -7.23
N HIS A 186 6.45 33.05 -6.34
CA HIS A 186 6.91 33.23 -4.97
C HIS A 186 6.00 32.50 -4.00
N TRP A 187 6.52 31.47 -3.34
CA TRP A 187 5.78 30.72 -2.31
C TRP A 187 6.08 31.27 -0.93
N VAL A 188 5.02 31.43 -0.14
CA VAL A 188 5.08 31.85 1.27
C VAL A 188 4.48 30.78 2.16
N SER A 189 4.93 30.75 3.41
CA SER A 189 4.51 29.73 4.37
C SER A 189 3.03 29.87 4.75
N ALA A 190 2.47 28.84 5.38
CA ALA A 190 1.10 28.87 5.88
C ALA A 190 0.87 30.04 6.86
N GLU A 191 1.87 30.36 7.68
CA GLU A 191 1.82 31.46 8.66
C GLU A 191 1.85 32.84 7.99
N GLN A 192 2.58 32.98 6.87
CA GLN A 192 2.73 34.23 6.14
C GLN A 192 1.57 34.49 5.17
N GLY A 193 0.94 33.42 4.68
CA GLY A 193 -0.14 33.46 3.70
C GLY A 193 -1.24 34.48 3.99
N PRO A 194 -1.85 34.48 5.20
CA PRO A 194 -2.92 35.43 5.53
C PRO A 194 -2.53 36.89 5.36
N ALA A 195 -1.32 37.26 5.80
CA ALA A 195 -0.82 38.63 5.68
C ALA A 195 -0.56 39.01 4.22
N GLU A 196 -0.08 38.09 3.39
CA GLU A 196 0.10 38.31 1.96
C GLU A 196 -1.24 38.44 1.23
N ILE A 197 -2.21 37.57 1.54
CA ILE A 197 -3.59 37.65 1.00
C ILE A 197 -4.23 39.00 1.30
N GLN A 198 -4.06 39.51 2.52
CA GLN A 198 -4.66 40.77 2.95
C GLN A 198 -4.19 41.97 2.11
N ARG A 199 -2.97 41.94 1.55
CA ARG A 199 -2.46 43.02 0.67
C ARG A 199 -3.29 43.20 -0.59
N PHE A 200 -4.05 42.18 -0.98
CA PHE A 200 -4.89 42.18 -2.17
C PHE A 200 -6.35 42.49 -1.88
N GLU A 201 -6.72 42.76 -0.62
CA GLU A 201 -8.09 43.09 -0.26
C GLU A 201 -8.58 44.29 -1.07
N GLY A 202 -9.73 44.13 -1.75
CA GLY A 202 -10.29 45.14 -2.65
C GLY A 202 -9.76 45.12 -4.09
N ALA A 203 -8.75 44.30 -4.41
CA ALA A 203 -8.26 44.13 -5.77
C ALA A 203 -9.34 43.55 -6.71
N SER A 204 -9.22 43.84 -8.00
CA SER A 204 -10.13 43.35 -9.03
C SER A 204 -9.83 41.89 -9.34
N VAL A 205 -10.84 41.01 -9.24
CA VAL A 205 -10.67 39.55 -9.37
C VAL A 205 -11.25 39.01 -10.67
N GLN A 206 -10.48 38.15 -11.34
CA GLN A 206 -10.99 37.17 -12.29
C GLN A 206 -10.72 35.76 -11.75
N THR A 207 -11.78 35.02 -11.41
CA THR A 207 -11.67 33.65 -10.92
C THR A 207 -11.12 32.75 -12.01
N GLN A 208 -10.05 32.03 -11.73
CA GLN A 208 -9.57 30.94 -12.58
C GLN A 208 -10.01 29.59 -12.02
N GLY A 209 -9.84 28.53 -12.80
CA GLY A 209 -10.09 27.17 -12.33
C GLY A 209 -9.33 26.86 -11.04
N ALA A 210 -9.90 25.98 -10.23
CA ALA A 210 -9.26 25.42 -9.05
C ALA A 210 -8.70 24.03 -9.40
N TYR A 211 -7.44 23.74 -9.09
CA TYR A 211 -6.95 22.36 -9.17
C TYR A 211 -7.50 21.62 -7.96
N ARG A 212 -8.26 20.55 -8.18
CA ARG A 212 -8.74 19.70 -7.09
C ARG A 212 -8.26 18.29 -7.31
N ALA A 213 -7.47 17.77 -6.40
CA ALA A 213 -6.84 16.48 -6.54
C ALA A 213 -6.95 15.68 -5.26
N ARG A 214 -7.61 14.52 -5.33
CA ARG A 214 -7.62 13.55 -4.24
C ARG A 214 -6.55 12.50 -4.52
N PHE A 215 -5.55 12.30 -3.68
CA PHE A 215 -4.60 11.17 -3.72
C PHE A 215 -4.79 10.15 -2.62
N TRP A 216 -4.72 8.85 -2.90
CA TRP A 216 -4.71 7.82 -1.86
C TRP A 216 -3.90 6.62 -2.27
N PHE A 217 -3.37 5.90 -1.28
CA PHE A 217 -2.82 4.58 -1.53
C PHE A 217 -3.93 3.58 -1.80
N TYR A 218 -3.69 2.70 -2.76
CA TYR A 218 -4.60 1.63 -3.11
C TYR A 218 -3.83 0.39 -3.56
N SER A 219 -4.49 -0.77 -3.52
CA SER A 219 -3.94 -1.99 -4.10
C SER A 219 -4.12 -1.97 -5.63
N MET A 220 -3.03 -2.12 -6.38
CA MET A 220 -3.06 -2.08 -7.84
C MET A 220 -3.75 -3.33 -8.41
N LYS A 221 -4.45 -3.15 -9.54
CA LYS A 221 -5.06 -4.25 -10.30
C LYS A 221 -4.28 -4.52 -11.61
N PRO A 222 -4.17 -5.79 -12.06
CA PRO A 222 -4.55 -6.98 -11.31
C PRO A 222 -3.54 -7.21 -10.19
N TYR A 223 -4.01 -7.38 -8.97
CA TYR A 223 -3.22 -8.08 -7.98
C TYR A 223 -3.46 -9.57 -8.24
N ARG A 224 -2.48 -10.39 -7.89
CA ARG A 224 -2.53 -11.81 -8.15
C ARG A 224 -2.43 -12.53 -6.83
N ALA A 225 -3.33 -13.45 -6.61
CA ALA A 225 -3.30 -14.34 -5.48
C ALA A 225 -3.88 -15.69 -5.91
N VAL A 226 -3.61 -16.73 -5.14
CA VAL A 226 -4.08 -18.07 -5.44
C VAL A 226 -4.67 -18.65 -4.17
N ALA A 227 -5.92 -19.12 -4.26
CA ALA A 227 -6.58 -19.87 -3.20
C ALA A 227 -6.94 -21.27 -3.71
N ARG A 228 -6.28 -22.31 -3.18
CA ARG A 228 -6.49 -23.70 -3.60
C ARG A 228 -6.04 -24.72 -2.56
N ASP A 229 -6.82 -25.79 -2.38
CA ASP A 229 -6.47 -26.96 -1.55
C ASP A 229 -6.03 -26.64 -0.11
N GLY A 230 -6.66 -25.61 0.49
CA GLY A 230 -6.30 -25.11 1.81
C GLY A 230 -5.02 -24.26 1.82
N VAL A 231 -4.61 -23.71 0.68
CA VAL A 231 -3.51 -22.76 0.58
C VAL A 231 -4.04 -21.46 0.01
N PHE A 232 -3.64 -20.36 0.63
CA PHE A 232 -3.77 -19.02 0.11
C PHE A 232 -2.37 -18.42 -0.10
N CYS A 233 -2.10 -17.83 -1.25
CA CYS A 233 -0.82 -17.19 -1.55
C CYS A 233 -1.05 -15.83 -2.20
N ILE A 234 -0.37 -14.81 -1.70
CA ILE A 234 -0.24 -13.52 -2.38
C ILE A 234 0.84 -13.70 -3.45
N GLU A 235 0.50 -13.55 -4.72
CA GLU A 235 1.48 -13.54 -5.81
C GLU A 235 2.00 -12.16 -6.12
N GLU A 236 1.13 -11.18 -6.16
CA GLU A 236 1.49 -9.83 -6.49
C GLU A 236 0.46 -8.92 -5.84
N LEU A 237 0.90 -8.03 -4.96
CA LEU A 237 0.03 -7.05 -4.31
C LEU A 237 0.78 -5.72 -4.28
N ARG A 238 0.81 -5.04 -5.42
CA ARG A 238 1.46 -3.74 -5.53
C ARG A 238 0.59 -2.66 -4.92
N ILE A 239 1.24 -1.66 -4.32
CA ILE A 239 0.60 -0.44 -3.86
C ILE A 239 0.87 0.64 -4.90
N GLY A 240 -0.17 1.37 -5.26
CA GLY A 240 -0.05 2.57 -6.10
C GLY A 240 -0.68 3.76 -5.41
N VAL A 241 -0.59 4.91 -6.07
CA VAL A 241 -1.34 6.11 -5.73
C VAL A 241 -2.42 6.31 -6.78
N ARG A 242 -3.65 6.55 -6.33
CA ARG A 242 -4.79 6.88 -7.18
C ARG A 242 -5.15 8.34 -7.08
N SER A 243 -5.91 8.81 -8.06
CA SER A 243 -6.42 10.17 -8.14
C SER A 243 -7.95 10.22 -8.30
N GLU A 244 -8.62 11.20 -7.68
CA GLU A 244 -10.03 11.54 -7.94
C GLU A 244 -10.19 13.05 -8.18
N VAL A 245 -11.27 13.40 -8.91
CA VAL A 245 -11.86 14.73 -8.83
C VAL A 245 -12.61 14.79 -7.50
N ALA A 246 -12.33 15.80 -6.66
CA ALA A 246 -13.21 16.10 -5.53
C ALA A 246 -14.53 16.64 -6.10
N ASP A 247 -15.53 15.77 -6.24
CA ASP A 247 -16.85 16.11 -6.78
C ASP A 247 -17.42 17.33 -6.04
N GLY A 248 -17.48 18.44 -6.76
CA GLY A 248 -18.49 19.46 -6.54
C GLY A 248 -19.26 19.57 -7.85
N ASP A 249 -20.58 19.62 -7.76
CA ASP A 249 -21.63 19.61 -8.80
C ASP A 249 -21.44 20.44 -10.11
N GLY A 250 -20.29 21.08 -10.35
CA GLY A 250 -19.97 21.75 -11.61
C GLY A 250 -18.97 20.95 -12.44
N GLN A 251 -19.39 20.48 -13.63
CA GLN A 251 -18.45 20.14 -14.70
C GLN A 251 -17.46 21.30 -14.87
N ALA A 252 -16.18 21.06 -14.55
CA ALA A 252 -15.14 22.03 -14.89
C ALA A 252 -15.19 22.24 -16.41
N PRO A 253 -15.18 23.50 -16.89
CA PRO A 253 -15.18 23.75 -18.33
C PRO A 253 -13.95 23.08 -18.95
N ARG A 254 -14.19 22.16 -19.89
CA ARG A 254 -13.14 21.55 -20.70
C ARG A 254 -12.42 22.65 -21.46
N ALA A 255 -11.15 22.89 -21.13
CA ALA A 255 -10.30 23.75 -21.94
C ALA A 255 -10.07 23.07 -23.30
N GLU A 256 -10.34 23.77 -24.40
CA GLU A 256 -10.25 23.22 -25.76
C GLU A 256 -8.80 23.00 -26.28
N THR A 257 -7.75 23.31 -25.49
CA THR A 257 -6.40 23.52 -26.07
C THR A 257 -5.17 23.06 -25.26
N GLY A 258 -5.28 22.19 -24.25
CA GLY A 258 -4.09 21.71 -23.53
C GLY A 258 -4.43 20.72 -22.42
N MET A 259 -3.40 20.14 -21.77
CA MET A 259 -3.56 19.26 -20.61
C MET A 259 -4.67 19.80 -19.70
N THR A 260 -5.68 18.99 -19.45
CA THR A 260 -6.74 19.32 -18.53
C THR A 260 -6.22 19.27 -17.10
N TYR A 261 -6.87 19.95 -16.16
CA TYR A 261 -6.52 19.83 -14.73
C TYR A 261 -6.47 18.37 -14.25
N ASP A 262 -7.31 17.51 -14.84
CA ASP A 262 -7.31 16.07 -14.60
C ASP A 262 -5.96 15.42 -14.97
N ASP A 263 -5.30 15.90 -16.03
CA ASP A 263 -4.04 15.32 -16.52
C ASP A 263 -2.87 15.59 -15.57
N VAL A 264 -2.80 16.77 -14.93
CA VAL A 264 -1.74 17.10 -13.97
C VAL A 264 -1.85 16.23 -12.71
N ARG A 265 -3.07 16.04 -12.23
CA ARG A 265 -3.39 15.16 -11.10
C ARG A 265 -3.05 13.71 -11.42
N ASP A 266 -3.57 13.19 -12.52
CA ASP A 266 -3.40 11.78 -12.89
C ASP A 266 -1.93 11.47 -13.16
N ARG A 267 -1.20 12.40 -13.79
CA ARG A 267 0.25 12.31 -13.98
C ARG A 267 1.02 12.20 -12.66
N PHE A 268 0.66 12.96 -11.62
CA PHE A 268 1.30 12.82 -10.31
C PHE A 268 1.08 11.43 -9.72
N ALA A 269 -0.16 10.94 -9.74
CA ALA A 269 -0.51 9.62 -9.21
C ALA A 269 0.19 8.48 -10.00
N GLU A 270 0.26 8.61 -11.33
CA GLU A 270 1.00 7.69 -12.20
C GLU A 270 2.49 7.65 -11.87
N MET A 271 3.16 8.81 -11.79
CA MET A 271 4.59 8.87 -11.46
C MET A 271 4.87 8.29 -10.07
N TRP A 272 4.03 8.59 -9.07
CA TRP A 272 4.17 8.01 -7.73
C TRP A 272 4.00 6.49 -7.74
N THR A 273 3.06 5.99 -8.54
CA THR A 273 2.80 4.56 -8.70
C THR A 273 3.96 3.85 -9.38
N GLU A 274 4.47 4.41 -10.48
CA GLU A 274 5.61 3.87 -11.23
C GLU A 274 6.90 3.83 -10.39
N HIS A 275 7.06 4.81 -9.51
CA HIS A 275 8.25 4.96 -8.66
C HIS A 275 8.03 4.52 -7.21
N PHE A 276 6.94 3.81 -6.88
CA PHE A 276 6.61 3.42 -5.50
C PHE A 276 7.76 2.65 -4.82
N GLY A 277 8.47 1.81 -5.57
CA GLY A 277 9.64 1.09 -5.06
C GLY A 277 10.76 2.03 -4.58
N GLU A 278 11.13 3.01 -5.41
CA GLU A 278 12.13 4.04 -5.08
C GLU A 278 11.67 4.90 -3.89
N MET A 279 10.38 5.30 -3.88
CA MET A 279 9.77 6.03 -2.78
C MET A 279 9.86 5.23 -1.47
N SER A 280 9.57 3.93 -1.51
CA SER A 280 9.62 3.07 -0.33
C SER A 280 11.04 2.84 0.19
N ALA A 281 12.05 2.89 -0.69
CA ALA A 281 13.45 2.85 -0.28
C ALA A 281 13.85 4.09 0.52
N ALA A 282 13.36 5.27 0.12
CA ALA A 282 13.59 6.54 0.81
C ALA A 282 12.74 6.70 2.08
N HIS A 283 11.57 6.06 2.13
CA HIS A 283 10.57 6.25 3.19
C HIS A 283 10.13 4.91 3.80
N PRO A 284 10.73 4.48 4.93
CA PRO A 284 10.43 3.19 5.56
C PRO A 284 8.96 2.93 5.86
N ILE A 285 8.18 3.98 6.12
CA ILE A 285 6.74 3.87 6.37
C ILE A 285 5.98 3.27 5.17
N LEU A 286 6.45 3.46 3.93
CA LEU A 286 5.82 2.85 2.75
C LEU A 286 6.15 1.35 2.64
N LYS A 287 7.33 0.92 3.10
CA LYS A 287 7.65 -0.52 3.24
C LYS A 287 6.76 -1.16 4.29
N ARG A 288 6.52 -0.44 5.39
CA ARG A 288 5.62 -0.85 6.47
C ARG A 288 4.18 -0.96 5.98
N LEU A 289 3.68 0.05 5.25
CA LEU A 289 2.35 0.07 4.66
C LEU A 289 2.07 -1.17 3.79
N LYS A 290 3.05 -1.59 2.99
CA LYS A 290 2.95 -2.82 2.19
C LYS A 290 2.70 -4.07 3.03
N ALA A 291 3.37 -4.20 4.18
CA ALA A 291 3.17 -5.35 5.07
C ALA A 291 1.77 -5.33 5.70
N LEU A 292 1.24 -4.15 6.02
CA LEU A 292 -0.13 -4.00 6.51
C LEU A 292 -1.18 -4.38 5.46
N TYR A 293 -0.96 -3.99 4.19
CA TYR A 293 -1.80 -4.46 3.08
C TYR A 293 -1.75 -5.97 2.89
N ASP A 294 -0.57 -6.60 3.05
CA ASP A 294 -0.46 -8.06 2.99
C ASP A 294 -1.27 -8.73 4.12
N LEU A 295 -1.31 -8.15 5.33
CA LEU A 295 -2.12 -8.65 6.44
C LEU A 295 -3.63 -8.54 6.17
N VAL A 296 -4.07 -7.41 5.62
CA VAL A 296 -5.47 -7.22 5.20
C VAL A 296 -5.85 -8.21 4.10
N ALA A 297 -4.95 -8.50 3.16
CA ALA A 297 -5.17 -9.52 2.13
C ALA A 297 -5.40 -10.91 2.74
N VAL A 298 -4.58 -11.31 3.72
CA VAL A 298 -4.79 -12.58 4.43
C VAL A 298 -6.06 -12.59 5.26
N ALA A 299 -6.39 -11.51 5.96
CA ALA A 299 -7.64 -11.40 6.72
C ALA A 299 -8.87 -11.56 5.81
N GLU A 300 -8.86 -10.92 4.64
CA GLU A 300 -9.89 -11.09 3.62
C GLU A 300 -9.93 -12.52 3.07
N ALA A 301 -8.77 -13.16 2.84
CA ALA A 301 -8.72 -14.54 2.39
C ALA A 301 -9.33 -15.50 3.43
N ILE A 302 -9.05 -15.30 4.72
CA ILE A 302 -9.66 -16.08 5.81
C ILE A 302 -11.19 -15.89 5.81
N ARG A 303 -11.66 -14.64 5.67
CA ARG A 303 -13.09 -14.31 5.61
C ARG A 303 -13.80 -15.08 4.50
N GLN A 304 -13.21 -15.11 3.31
CA GLN A 304 -13.81 -15.73 2.12
C GLN A 304 -13.69 -17.24 2.06
N THR A 305 -12.64 -17.81 2.67
CA THR A 305 -12.40 -19.25 2.63
C THR A 305 -13.16 -20.01 3.71
N SER A 306 -13.81 -19.29 4.65
CA SER A 306 -14.76 -19.80 5.65
C SER A 306 -14.37 -21.20 6.16
N HIS A 307 -13.15 -21.30 6.68
CA HIS A 307 -12.73 -22.51 7.38
C HIS A 307 -13.33 -22.48 8.80
N ASP A 308 -13.78 -23.64 9.30
CA ASP A 308 -14.33 -23.82 10.65
C ASP A 308 -13.31 -23.55 11.79
N VAL A 309 -12.09 -23.13 11.45
CA VAL A 309 -11.03 -22.86 12.41
C VAL A 309 -11.41 -21.67 13.28
N SER A 310 -11.56 -21.93 14.58
CA SER A 310 -11.95 -20.90 15.54
C SER A 310 -10.79 -19.94 15.83
N LEU A 311 -10.90 -18.71 15.35
CA LEU A 311 -10.03 -17.59 15.73
C LEU A 311 -10.56 -16.81 16.94
N ALA A 312 -11.70 -17.22 17.52
CA ALA A 312 -12.37 -16.50 18.60
C ALA A 312 -11.45 -16.16 19.78
N PRO A 313 -10.58 -17.05 20.30
CA PRO A 313 -9.72 -16.68 21.43
C PRO A 313 -8.78 -15.51 21.08
N LEU A 314 -8.27 -15.47 19.84
CA LEU A 314 -7.43 -14.38 19.36
C LEU A 314 -8.25 -13.10 19.15
N LEU A 315 -9.43 -13.19 18.55
CA LEU A 315 -10.28 -12.04 18.23
C LEU A 315 -10.99 -11.45 19.45
N ASP A 316 -11.25 -12.23 20.48
CA ASP A 316 -12.02 -11.79 21.66
C ASP A 316 -11.11 -11.44 22.84
N SER A 317 -10.05 -12.24 23.08
CA SER A 317 -9.25 -12.13 24.31
C SER A 317 -7.96 -11.32 24.14
N TYR A 318 -7.42 -11.23 22.92
CA TYR A 318 -6.16 -10.50 22.71
C TYR A 318 -6.41 -8.99 22.60
N HIS A 319 -5.73 -8.18 23.41
CA HIS A 319 -5.83 -6.72 23.35
C HIS A 319 -4.55 -6.13 22.73
N PRO A 320 -4.62 -5.61 21.49
CA PRO A 320 -3.54 -4.82 20.91
C PRO A 320 -3.16 -3.66 21.82
N GLU A 321 -1.89 -3.28 21.78
CA GLU A 321 -1.39 -2.12 22.52
C GLU A 321 -2.07 -0.84 22.02
N HIS A 322 -2.57 -0.06 22.98
CA HIS A 322 -3.14 1.24 22.69
C HIS A 322 -2.03 2.23 22.35
N VAL A 323 -2.09 2.79 21.15
CA VAL A 323 -1.19 3.84 20.70
C VAL A 323 -1.94 5.15 20.71
N ALA A 324 -1.43 6.15 21.43
CA ALA A 324 -1.98 7.50 21.36
C ALA A 324 -1.79 8.05 19.95
N ILE A 325 -2.89 8.44 19.32
CA ILE A 325 -2.92 9.12 18.03
C ILE A 325 -3.63 10.45 18.24
N ASP A 326 -3.06 11.52 17.70
CA ASP A 326 -3.70 12.82 17.71
C ASP A 326 -4.94 12.78 16.80
N PRO A 327 -6.17 13.02 17.32
CA PRO A 327 -7.35 13.11 16.48
C PRO A 327 -7.35 14.35 15.58
N GLU A 328 -6.39 15.25 15.79
CA GLU A 328 -6.22 16.49 15.07
C GLU A 328 -4.92 16.46 14.27
N SER A 329 -4.97 16.92 13.02
CA SER A 329 -3.80 17.16 12.19
C SER A 329 -3.70 18.64 11.87
N PRO A 330 -2.52 19.26 11.89
CA PRO A 330 -2.38 20.63 11.39
C PRO A 330 -2.81 20.69 9.93
N LEU A 331 -3.56 21.74 9.58
CA LEU A 331 -3.90 22.07 8.21
C LEU A 331 -2.61 22.49 7.49
N MET A 332 -2.21 21.70 6.49
CA MET A 332 -1.05 22.03 5.67
C MET A 332 -1.50 22.83 4.46
N GLU A 333 -0.98 24.04 4.33
CA GLU A 333 -1.27 24.93 3.22
C GLU A 333 0.00 25.62 2.72
N LEU A 334 -0.01 25.99 1.45
CA LEU A 334 1.00 26.83 0.82
C LEU A 334 0.32 27.89 -0.02
N TYR A 335 0.88 29.08 -0.02
CA TYR A 335 0.38 30.19 -0.82
C TYR A 335 1.45 30.62 -1.82
N GLY A 336 1.07 30.81 -3.07
CA GLY A 336 1.93 31.17 -4.19
C GLY A 336 1.44 32.46 -4.84
N LEU A 337 2.39 33.35 -5.12
CA LEU A 337 2.19 34.58 -5.87
C LEU A 337 2.92 34.45 -7.20
N VAL A 338 2.19 34.56 -8.30
CA VAL A 338 2.75 34.49 -9.67
C VAL A 338 2.73 35.88 -10.26
N ASP A 339 3.92 36.41 -10.50
CA ASP A 339 4.08 37.70 -11.18
C ASP A 339 3.99 37.51 -12.69
N ARG A 340 3.06 38.22 -13.34
CA ARG A 340 2.88 38.16 -14.79
C ARG A 340 3.41 39.42 -15.47
N SER A 341 3.88 39.26 -16.71
CA SER A 341 4.44 40.35 -17.51
C SER A 341 3.39 41.39 -17.95
N ASP A 342 2.11 41.06 -17.88
CA ASP A 342 0.99 41.97 -18.17
C ASP A 342 0.57 42.84 -16.96
N GLY A 343 1.31 42.74 -15.84
CA GLY A 343 1.04 43.51 -14.62
C GLY A 343 -0.06 42.91 -13.74
N LEU A 344 -0.63 41.76 -14.12
CA LEU A 344 -1.54 41.00 -13.26
C LEU A 344 -0.75 40.10 -12.30
N GLN A 345 -1.37 39.72 -11.20
CA GLN A 345 -0.81 38.74 -10.26
C GLN A 345 -1.75 37.55 -10.11
N HIS A 346 -1.21 36.34 -10.17
CA HIS A 346 -1.98 35.11 -9.90
C HIS A 346 -1.70 34.69 -8.46
N LEU A 347 -2.74 34.67 -7.64
CA LEU A 347 -2.66 34.15 -6.29
C LEU A 347 -3.13 32.69 -6.29
N VAL A 348 -2.31 31.81 -5.72
CA VAL A 348 -2.53 30.37 -5.65
C VAL A 348 -2.52 29.94 -4.19
N ARG A 349 -3.51 29.20 -3.74
CA ARG A 349 -3.52 28.53 -2.44
C ARG A 349 -3.60 27.04 -2.68
N ILE A 350 -2.67 26.24 -2.17
CA ILE A 350 -2.73 24.78 -2.17
C ILE A 350 -2.94 24.33 -0.72
N SER A 351 -4.03 23.63 -0.44
CA SER A 351 -4.32 23.01 0.86
C SER A 351 -4.80 21.58 0.66
N GLY A 352 -4.77 20.71 1.68
CA GLY A 352 -5.53 19.48 1.52
C GLY A 352 -5.64 18.51 2.69
N GLY A 353 -6.46 17.48 2.51
CA GLY A 353 -6.65 16.31 3.39
C GLY A 353 -6.26 15.01 2.69
N ILE A 354 -5.97 13.87 3.36
CA ILE A 354 -5.66 12.58 2.69
C ILE A 354 -6.48 11.41 3.25
N GLU A 355 -6.87 10.46 2.39
CA GLU A 355 -7.58 9.23 2.77
C GLU A 355 -6.75 8.02 2.29
N LEU A 356 -6.82 6.88 2.98
CA LEU A 356 -6.10 5.67 2.63
C LEU A 356 -7.05 4.47 2.60
N HIS A 357 -7.17 3.80 1.45
CA HIS A 357 -8.14 2.71 1.30
C HIS A 357 -7.48 1.39 0.89
N SER A 358 -7.76 0.33 1.65
CA SER A 358 -7.39 -1.02 1.26
C SER A 358 -8.61 -1.71 0.62
N GLU A 359 -8.52 -2.08 -0.66
CA GLU A 359 -9.56 -2.86 -1.36
C GLU A 359 -8.90 -4.03 -2.08
N ILE A 360 -9.42 -5.24 -1.96
CA ILE A 360 -8.84 -6.47 -2.56
C ILE A 360 -9.98 -7.34 -3.18
N ARG A 361 -9.85 -7.74 -4.47
CA ARG A 361 -10.79 -8.56 -5.30
C ARG A 361 -10.19 -9.68 -6.21
N TRP A 362 -10.55 -10.95 -5.97
CA TRP A 362 -9.68 -12.12 -6.26
C TRP A 362 -9.68 -12.66 -7.70
N LEU A 363 -8.60 -13.34 -8.06
CA LEU A 363 -8.45 -14.19 -9.24
C LEU A 363 -7.88 -15.56 -8.82
N ASN A 364 -8.13 -16.62 -9.61
CA ASN A 364 -7.60 -17.97 -9.39
C ASN A 364 -6.67 -18.33 -10.55
N ASP A 365 -5.37 -18.56 -10.31
CA ASP A 365 -4.52 -19.32 -11.24
C ASP A 365 -3.16 -19.71 -10.60
N GLY A 366 -2.80 -20.99 -10.64
CA GLY A 366 -1.53 -21.54 -10.14
C GLY A 366 -1.68 -22.80 -9.29
N ASP A 367 -0.69 -23.71 -9.33
CA ASP A 367 -0.62 -24.87 -8.41
C ASP A 367 0.27 -24.54 -7.21
N VAL A 368 -0.36 -24.13 -6.11
CA VAL A 368 0.28 -23.84 -4.83
C VAL A 368 0.15 -24.98 -3.82
N SER A 369 -0.47 -26.10 -4.21
CA SER A 369 -0.77 -27.23 -3.32
C SER A 369 0.48 -27.88 -2.69
N PRO A 370 1.68 -27.90 -3.32
CA PRO A 370 2.91 -28.35 -2.67
C PRO A 370 3.29 -27.54 -1.41
N LEU A 371 2.88 -26.26 -1.33
CA LEU A 371 3.19 -25.41 -0.18
C LEU A 371 2.58 -25.97 1.11
N ARG A 372 1.32 -26.42 1.04
CA ARG A 372 0.63 -27.02 2.18
C ARG A 372 1.43 -28.17 2.75
N ARG A 373 1.84 -29.08 1.87
CA ARG A 373 2.62 -30.25 2.27
C ARG A 373 3.95 -29.85 2.90
N ILE A 374 4.68 -28.89 2.31
CA ILE A 374 5.96 -28.43 2.88
C ILE A 374 5.75 -27.84 4.28
N VAL A 375 4.72 -27.00 4.46
CA VAL A 375 4.44 -26.35 5.74
C VAL A 375 4.04 -27.37 6.81
N VAL A 376 3.09 -28.26 6.49
CA VAL A 376 2.59 -29.28 7.42
C VAL A 376 3.66 -30.33 7.71
N ASP A 377 4.33 -30.90 6.70
CA ASP A 377 5.34 -31.95 6.88
C ASP A 377 6.62 -31.43 7.59
N SER A 378 6.88 -30.11 7.55
CA SER A 378 8.02 -29.50 8.24
C SER A 378 7.72 -29.04 9.67
N ARG A 379 6.46 -29.09 10.12
CA ARG A 379 6.06 -28.69 11.46
C ARG A 379 6.79 -29.57 12.49
N PRO A 380 7.64 -29.00 13.38
CA PRO A 380 8.46 -29.81 14.29
C PRO A 380 7.66 -30.58 15.35
N SER A 381 6.50 -30.03 15.73
CA SER A 381 5.59 -30.59 16.71
C SER A 381 4.22 -29.94 16.59
N ASP A 382 3.19 -30.59 17.11
CA ASP A 382 1.83 -30.04 17.14
C ASP A 382 1.79 -28.67 17.84
N HIS A 383 2.64 -28.44 18.86
CA HIS A 383 2.71 -27.18 19.61
C HIS A 383 3.73 -26.16 19.09
N ALA A 384 4.20 -26.33 17.85
CA ALA A 384 5.18 -25.42 17.25
C ALA A 384 4.50 -24.08 16.92
N LEU A 385 4.89 -23.02 17.64
CA LEU A 385 4.42 -21.66 17.37
C LEU A 385 4.97 -21.13 16.03
N ALA A 386 6.27 -21.28 15.82
CA ALA A 386 6.96 -20.79 14.64
C ALA A 386 8.10 -21.73 14.25
N TRP A 387 8.32 -21.96 12.96
CA TRP A 387 9.44 -22.77 12.48
C TRP A 387 9.96 -22.30 11.11
N PRO A 388 11.27 -22.46 10.84
CA PRO A 388 11.83 -22.14 9.54
C PRO A 388 11.37 -23.17 8.50
N LEU A 389 11.04 -22.70 7.30
CA LEU A 389 10.67 -23.54 6.18
C LEU A 389 11.89 -23.83 5.29
N PRO A 390 12.03 -25.05 4.74
CA PRO A 390 13.13 -25.44 3.85
C PRO A 390 12.93 -24.87 2.43
N LEU A 391 12.61 -23.60 2.32
CA LEU A 391 12.29 -22.88 1.09
C LEU A 391 13.45 -22.00 0.60
N ALA A 392 14.67 -22.31 1.06
CA ALA A 392 15.87 -21.61 0.61
C ALA A 392 16.02 -21.75 -0.90
N GLY A 393 15.94 -20.63 -1.63
CA GLY A 393 16.01 -20.59 -3.10
C GLY A 393 14.65 -20.72 -3.81
N TRP A 394 13.53 -20.82 -3.08
CA TRP A 394 12.22 -20.72 -3.70
C TRP A 394 11.85 -19.26 -3.94
N ASN A 395 11.46 -18.94 -5.18
CA ASN A 395 10.92 -17.62 -5.52
C ASN A 395 9.47 -17.57 -5.08
N MET A 396 9.22 -17.13 -3.84
CA MET A 396 7.85 -16.93 -3.38
C MET A 396 7.15 -15.91 -4.29
N PRO A 397 5.87 -16.14 -4.64
CA PRO A 397 5.14 -15.28 -5.55
C PRO A 397 5.20 -13.78 -5.15
N ASN A 398 4.86 -13.39 -3.90
CA ASN A 398 5.00 -12.00 -3.38
C ASN A 398 6.46 -11.49 -3.27
N GLY A 399 7.46 -12.31 -3.61
CA GLY A 399 8.89 -12.04 -3.45
C GLY A 399 9.52 -11.15 -4.53
N ARG A 400 8.85 -10.95 -5.69
CA ARG A 400 9.39 -10.15 -6.79
C ARG A 400 9.37 -8.65 -6.49
N ASP A 401 8.26 -8.13 -5.96
CA ASP A 401 8.18 -6.75 -5.47
C ASP A 401 9.19 -6.51 -4.34
N LEU A 402 9.50 -7.55 -3.57
CA LEU A 402 10.45 -7.51 -2.48
C LEU A 402 11.90 -7.37 -2.95
N ALA A 403 12.30 -8.12 -3.98
CA ALA A 403 13.61 -7.95 -4.58
C ALA A 403 13.79 -6.55 -5.18
N ALA A 404 12.75 -5.97 -5.80
CA ALA A 404 12.79 -4.57 -6.25
C ALA A 404 12.94 -3.57 -5.08
N THR A 405 12.23 -3.83 -3.97
CA THR A 405 12.24 -2.98 -2.77
C THR A 405 13.56 -3.06 -1.98
N VAL A 406 14.24 -4.21 -2.01
CA VAL A 406 15.50 -4.46 -1.28
C VAL A 406 16.74 -4.17 -2.13
N MET A 407 16.69 -4.46 -3.43
CA MET A 407 17.87 -4.43 -4.32
C MET A 407 17.84 -3.29 -5.36
N GLY A 408 16.82 -2.41 -5.37
CA GLY A 408 16.73 -1.30 -6.32
C GLY A 408 16.71 -1.72 -7.80
N GLY A 409 16.16 -2.91 -8.08
CA GLY A 409 16.30 -3.62 -9.36
C GLY A 409 15.37 -3.16 -10.50
N GLU A 410 15.84 -3.40 -11.73
CA GLU A 410 15.40 -2.91 -13.05
C GLU A 410 13.89 -2.89 -13.36
N ARG A 411 13.48 -1.84 -14.08
CA ARG A 411 12.11 -1.54 -14.55
C ARG A 411 11.63 -2.57 -15.56
N ASP A 412 10.34 -2.95 -15.49
CA ASP A 412 9.61 -3.59 -16.58
C ASP A 412 8.86 -2.50 -17.40
N PRO A 413 9.32 -2.11 -18.60
CA PRO A 413 8.77 -0.99 -19.37
C PRO A 413 7.45 -1.30 -20.10
N GLY A 414 6.83 -2.46 -19.87
CA GLY A 414 5.81 -3.00 -20.80
C GLY A 414 4.33 -2.74 -20.53
N ARG A 415 3.90 -2.11 -19.42
CA ARG A 415 2.47 -2.20 -19.00
C ARG A 415 1.84 -0.84 -18.64
N ARG A 416 1.08 -0.26 -19.58
CA ARG A 416 0.16 0.88 -19.30
C ARG A 416 -1.23 0.36 -18.94
N ASN A 417 -1.76 0.79 -17.79
CA ASN A 417 -3.12 0.47 -17.34
C ASN A 417 -3.98 1.74 -17.37
N SER A 418 -5.03 1.77 -18.20
CA SER A 418 -6.04 2.83 -18.21
C SER A 418 -7.36 2.31 -17.63
N HIS A 419 -7.65 2.60 -16.37
CA HIS A 419 -8.94 2.27 -15.74
C HIS A 419 -9.53 3.46 -15.01
N ARG A 420 -10.73 3.86 -15.45
CA ARG A 420 -11.57 4.90 -14.86
C ARG A 420 -12.69 4.21 -14.07
N THR A 421 -12.73 4.39 -12.77
CA THR A 421 -13.81 3.90 -11.89
C THR A 421 -14.47 5.08 -11.20
N GLN A 422 -15.80 5.04 -11.07
CA GLN A 422 -16.60 6.08 -10.42
C GLN A 422 -16.67 5.87 -8.90
N GLY A 423 -16.44 6.96 -8.16
CA GLY A 423 -16.98 7.28 -6.83
C GLY A 423 -16.54 6.39 -5.68
N ALA A 424 -15.52 6.82 -4.95
CA ALA A 424 -15.30 6.50 -3.53
C ALA A 424 -14.21 7.43 -2.96
N GLY A 425 -14.36 7.80 -1.68
CA GLY A 425 -13.60 8.83 -0.96
C GLY A 425 -12.09 8.89 -1.21
N GLY A 426 -11.56 10.10 -1.07
CA GLY A 426 -10.15 10.40 -1.26
C GLY A 426 -9.75 11.69 -0.55
N CYS A 427 -8.43 11.89 -0.45
CA CYS A 427 -7.73 13.15 -0.15
C CYS A 427 -8.35 14.39 -0.81
N SER A 428 -8.10 15.62 -0.41
CA SER A 428 -8.44 16.76 -1.27
C SER A 428 -7.34 17.80 -1.23
N VAL A 429 -6.36 17.68 -2.12
CA VAL A 429 -5.52 18.82 -2.47
C VAL A 429 -6.38 19.82 -3.25
N LEU A 430 -6.91 20.80 -2.52
CA LEU A 430 -7.60 21.94 -3.05
C LEU A 430 -6.57 23.02 -3.36
N THR A 431 -6.33 23.22 -4.65
CA THR A 431 -5.67 24.42 -5.16
C THR A 431 -6.70 25.41 -5.64
N GLN A 432 -6.83 26.56 -5.00
CA GLN A 432 -7.63 27.65 -5.51
C GLN A 432 -6.70 28.67 -6.17
N SER A 433 -7.12 29.20 -7.32
CA SER A 433 -6.31 30.15 -8.06
C SER A 433 -7.15 31.35 -8.50
N ILE A 434 -6.65 32.55 -8.23
CA ILE A 434 -7.36 33.81 -8.44
C ILE A 434 -6.43 34.77 -9.17
N LEU A 435 -6.90 35.34 -10.29
CA LEU A 435 -6.17 36.36 -11.01
C LEU A 435 -6.57 37.75 -10.49
N LEU A 436 -5.59 38.56 -10.14
CA LEU A 436 -5.73 39.87 -9.51
C LEU A 436 -5.18 40.97 -10.41
N ASN A 437 -5.93 42.07 -10.54
CA ASN A 437 -5.41 43.32 -11.09
C ASN A 437 -5.30 44.38 -9.96
N PRO A 438 -4.09 44.62 -9.43
CA PRO A 438 -3.88 45.60 -8.36
C PRO A 438 -3.96 47.07 -8.83
N HIS A 439 -4.02 47.31 -10.14
CA HIS A 439 -3.96 48.65 -10.74
C HIS A 439 -5.30 49.12 -11.33
N LEU A 440 -6.33 48.27 -11.36
CA LEU A 440 -7.68 48.66 -11.80
C LEU A 440 -8.46 49.30 -10.64
N ASN A 441 -8.67 50.62 -10.72
CA ASN A 441 -9.66 51.31 -9.91
C ASN A 441 -11.07 50.83 -10.33
N ALA A 442 -11.87 50.37 -9.37
CA ALA A 442 -13.18 49.73 -9.53
C ALA A 442 -14.31 50.67 -10.03
N GLY A 443 -14.06 51.42 -11.11
CA GLY A 443 -14.95 52.43 -11.66
C GLY A 443 -15.81 51.98 -12.84
N GLY A 444 -15.70 50.74 -13.33
CA GLY A 444 -16.46 50.31 -14.51
C GLY A 444 -16.63 48.80 -14.64
N ALA A 445 -17.88 48.39 -14.89
CA ALA A 445 -18.37 47.02 -15.11
C ALA A 445 -18.17 46.02 -13.96
N SER A 446 -18.96 44.93 -13.98
CA SER A 446 -19.14 43.91 -12.94
C SER A 446 -17.83 43.21 -12.52
N VAL A 447 -17.03 43.87 -11.69
CA VAL A 447 -15.81 43.31 -11.11
C VAL A 447 -16.09 42.96 -9.65
N THR A 448 -15.91 41.69 -9.28
CA THR A 448 -15.91 41.25 -7.89
C THR A 448 -14.62 41.71 -7.21
N ARG A 449 -14.75 42.31 -6.01
CA ARG A 449 -13.59 42.65 -5.17
C ARG A 449 -13.07 41.42 -4.46
N PHE A 450 -11.75 41.28 -4.39
CA PHE A 450 -11.12 40.22 -3.60
C PHE A 450 -11.39 40.44 -2.11
N SER A 451 -11.97 39.43 -1.46
CA SER A 451 -12.20 39.39 -0.01
C SER A 451 -11.57 38.14 0.63
N GLY A 452 -10.63 37.50 -0.06
CA GLY A 452 -10.01 36.24 0.34
C GLY A 452 -10.42 35.04 -0.52
N PHE A 453 -9.83 33.89 -0.20
CA PHE A 453 -10.22 32.61 -0.80
C PHE A 453 -11.53 32.11 -0.19
N PRO A 454 -12.44 31.52 -0.97
CA PRO A 454 -13.64 30.90 -0.41
C PRO A 454 -13.23 29.68 0.42
N ALA A 455 -14.02 29.42 1.47
CA ALA A 455 -13.75 28.32 2.37
C ALA A 455 -13.58 27.00 1.60
N ALA A 456 -12.58 26.19 1.98
CA ALA A 456 -12.51 24.83 1.49
C ALA A 456 -13.86 24.15 1.81
N PRO A 457 -14.58 23.60 0.82
CA PRO A 457 -15.86 22.96 1.09
C PRO A 457 -15.63 21.85 2.13
N SER A 458 -16.47 21.82 3.16
CA SER A 458 -16.48 20.71 4.12
C SER A 458 -16.67 19.40 3.34
N ALA A 459 -15.99 18.34 3.79
CA ALA A 459 -15.97 17.04 3.12
C ALA A 459 -17.39 16.55 2.71
N PRO A 460 -17.53 15.76 1.62
CA PRO A 460 -18.80 15.16 1.25
C PRO A 460 -19.38 14.32 2.41
N PRO A 461 -20.71 14.11 2.46
CA PRO A 461 -21.36 13.40 3.58
C PRO A 461 -20.73 12.01 3.81
N PRO A 462 -20.75 11.51 5.07
CA PRO A 462 -20.18 10.21 5.39
C PRO A 462 -20.77 9.14 4.48
N LEU A 463 -19.91 8.47 3.72
CA LEU A 463 -20.32 7.41 2.82
C LEU A 463 -20.90 6.27 3.65
N ARG A 464 -22.22 6.09 3.58
CA ARG A 464 -22.85 4.82 4.01
C ARG A 464 -22.44 3.78 2.98
N GLY A 465 -21.81 2.72 3.46
CA GLY A 465 -21.15 1.68 2.67
C GLY A 465 -21.85 1.30 1.38
N VAL A 466 -21.06 1.25 0.30
CA VAL A 466 -21.47 0.66 -0.96
C VAL A 466 -20.75 -0.68 -1.12
N SER A 467 -21.53 -1.74 -1.23
CA SER A 467 -21.06 -3.05 -1.66
C SER A 467 -20.67 -3.02 -3.14
N MET A 468 -19.54 -3.62 -3.49
CA MET A 468 -19.27 -3.98 -4.89
C MET A 468 -19.55 -5.47 -5.08
N GLU A 469 -20.63 -5.75 -5.81
CA GLU A 469 -20.97 -7.08 -6.30
C GLU A 469 -20.05 -7.45 -7.49
N ALA A 470 -19.23 -8.49 -7.33
CA ALA A 470 -18.54 -9.13 -8.44
C ALA A 470 -19.40 -10.31 -8.92
N ILE A 471 -20.19 -10.11 -9.95
CA ILE A 471 -20.94 -11.18 -10.61
C ILE A 471 -19.96 -12.00 -11.48
N ILE A 472 -19.28 -12.99 -10.87
CA ILE A 472 -18.57 -14.04 -11.61
C ILE A 472 -19.62 -15.08 -12.02
N LYS A 473 -20.20 -14.92 -13.22
CA LYS A 473 -21.04 -15.98 -13.79
C LYS A 473 -20.14 -17.12 -14.27
N GLU A 474 -20.61 -18.34 -14.16
CA GLU A 474 -19.90 -19.55 -14.63
C GLU A 474 -19.48 -19.46 -16.12
N GLY A 475 -20.15 -18.60 -16.91
CA GLY A 475 -19.79 -18.28 -18.30
C GLY A 475 -18.64 -17.29 -18.50
N SER A 476 -18.11 -16.67 -17.44
CA SER A 476 -16.90 -15.81 -17.49
C SER A 476 -15.61 -16.63 -17.61
N PHE A 477 -15.70 -17.94 -17.40
CA PHE A 477 -14.64 -18.89 -17.71
C PHE A 477 -14.89 -19.46 -19.11
N ILE A 478 -13.98 -19.17 -20.03
CA ILE A 478 -13.91 -19.93 -21.28
C ILE A 478 -13.42 -21.33 -20.87
N ARG A 479 -14.33 -22.30 -20.78
CA ARG A 479 -13.93 -23.71 -20.70
C ARG A 479 -13.04 -23.98 -21.91
N ASP A 480 -11.85 -24.50 -21.66
CA ASP A 480 -10.98 -24.99 -22.71
C ASP A 480 -11.65 -26.18 -23.42
N ALA A 481 -12.45 -25.85 -24.43
CA ALA A 481 -13.14 -26.82 -25.28
C ALA A 481 -12.16 -27.64 -26.12
N SER A 482 -10.91 -27.18 -26.26
CA SER A 482 -9.87 -27.88 -27.01
C SER A 482 -9.23 -29.02 -26.21
N GLY A 483 -9.42 -29.03 -24.89
CA GLY A 483 -8.77 -29.99 -23.98
C GLY A 483 -7.24 -29.84 -23.94
N HIS A 484 -6.70 -28.79 -24.57
CA HIS A 484 -5.27 -28.57 -24.72
C HIS A 484 -4.61 -28.28 -23.37
N LEU A 485 -5.19 -27.42 -22.53
CA LEU A 485 -4.68 -27.12 -21.19
C LEU A 485 -4.75 -28.35 -20.28
N ASN A 486 -5.78 -29.19 -20.43
CA ASN A 486 -5.84 -30.47 -19.71
C ASN A 486 -4.79 -31.47 -20.23
N SER A 487 -4.51 -31.47 -21.54
CA SER A 487 -3.48 -32.31 -22.14
C SER A 487 -2.07 -31.89 -21.71
N GLU A 488 -1.77 -30.59 -21.69
CA GLU A 488 -0.52 -30.02 -21.21
C GLU A 488 -0.34 -30.27 -19.72
N ARG A 489 -1.40 -30.07 -18.90
CA ARG A 489 -1.38 -30.41 -17.47
C ARG A 489 -1.04 -31.87 -17.24
N ASN A 490 -1.72 -32.78 -17.95
CA ASN A 490 -1.51 -34.21 -17.80
C ASN A 490 -0.15 -34.67 -18.36
N GLU A 491 0.41 -33.95 -19.32
CA GLU A 491 1.77 -34.17 -19.83
C GLU A 491 2.83 -33.69 -18.83
N ILE A 492 2.65 -32.52 -18.23
CA ILE A 492 3.52 -32.00 -17.17
C ILE A 492 3.50 -32.93 -15.95
N ILE A 493 2.33 -33.42 -15.54
CA ILE A 493 2.19 -34.36 -14.42
C ILE A 493 2.84 -35.71 -14.76
N ARG A 494 2.66 -36.24 -15.98
CA ARG A 494 3.28 -37.51 -16.41
C ARG A 494 4.80 -37.42 -16.53
N ASN A 495 5.32 -36.29 -16.96
CA ASN A 495 6.75 -36.08 -17.17
C ASN A 495 7.48 -35.57 -15.93
N ARG A 496 6.76 -35.38 -14.81
CA ARG A 496 7.36 -35.03 -13.52
C ARG A 496 8.25 -36.20 -13.05
N PRO A 497 9.56 -35.97 -12.81
CA PRO A 497 10.42 -37.02 -12.26
C PRO A 497 9.86 -37.54 -10.93
N GLY A 498 9.93 -38.86 -10.70
CA GLY A 498 9.46 -39.51 -9.47
C GLY A 498 10.25 -39.14 -8.22
N ASP A 499 11.42 -38.50 -8.39
CA ASP A 499 12.24 -38.01 -7.29
C ASP A 499 11.78 -36.59 -6.91
N SER A 500 11.80 -36.29 -5.61
CA SER A 500 11.31 -35.08 -4.92
C SER A 500 11.98 -33.74 -5.31
N ARG A 501 12.43 -33.60 -6.56
CA ARG A 501 13.00 -32.36 -7.09
C ARG A 501 11.91 -31.29 -7.24
N LEU A 502 12.19 -30.14 -6.64
CA LEU A 502 11.30 -28.98 -6.53
C LEU A 502 11.29 -28.08 -7.78
N SER A 503 12.07 -28.39 -8.82
CA SER A 503 11.96 -27.76 -10.13
C SER A 503 12.37 -28.73 -11.25
N TRP A 504 11.60 -28.70 -12.35
CA TRP A 504 11.90 -29.40 -13.60
C TRP A 504 11.36 -28.56 -14.76
N ARG A 505 12.11 -28.50 -15.86
CA ARG A 505 11.70 -27.82 -17.08
C ARG A 505 11.24 -28.88 -18.09
N PRO A 506 10.02 -28.80 -18.62
CA PRO A 506 9.62 -29.62 -19.75
C PRO A 506 10.47 -29.25 -20.98
N GLY A 507 11.17 -30.22 -21.57
CA GLY A 507 11.76 -30.09 -22.90
C GLY A 507 13.22 -29.63 -23.02
N GLY A 508 14.08 -29.88 -22.03
CA GLY A 508 15.53 -29.67 -22.21
C GLY A 508 16.21 -30.85 -22.91
N GLU A 509 16.51 -30.74 -24.20
CA GLU A 509 17.50 -31.62 -24.85
C GLU A 509 18.85 -31.48 -24.14
N GLU A 510 19.31 -32.57 -23.51
CA GLU A 510 20.71 -32.70 -23.08
C GLU A 510 21.60 -32.68 -24.32
N ARG A 511 22.20 -31.52 -24.64
CA ARG A 511 23.38 -31.48 -25.49
C ARG A 511 24.56 -32.07 -24.69
N ARG A 512 24.94 -33.29 -25.07
CA ARG A 512 26.17 -33.95 -24.65
C ARG A 512 27.41 -33.23 -25.17
#